data_AF-A0A927SJW6-F1
#
_entry.id   AF-A0A927SJW6-F1
#
_cell.length_a   1.000
_cell.length_b   1.000
_cell.length_c   1.000
_cell.angle_alpha   90.00
_cell.angle_beta   90.00
_cell.angle_gamma   90.00
#
_symmetry.space_group_name_H-M   'P 1'
#
loop_
_entity.id
_entity.type
_entity.pdbx_description
1 polymer ?
#
loop_
_entity_poly.entity_id
_entity_poly.type
_entity_poly.pdbx_seq_one_letter_code
_entity_poly.pdbx_strand_id
1 'polypeptide(L)'
;MERMYRGTPAHIAWMLPLFVPFFACGILLGRVLDAWWPALVILSLGAAAALLSARQHRNWALAMVMLSVGTLLGWQAYHPALPAEGVCTVHATVAGEVHLREDGQVQTVLTDVTLNGQRERDAYWTFYVDEGEAPPEWLVPGAQLTMAAELYHPRGLETPGGFNFQEYLLQRGVTLGLYDAYRLTPVEGVTLPGRLAALRHDLAMQLMNVMGEASGAWASAMLLGTRDFIPEDERAAFQEIGIAHILSISGFHVGVLGMMLLSLLRPFPVRQGLRILIEAAVFLAYCILTGGSAPVFRAALLFLWREFVLLRHRQRLPLHLLSATALLQLLFNPTQLTAPSFQLTYGAMLGLVLVAPRLTRLHTFASPAVRRLWQGFCAALSAQIGVLLPQLYWFGKLPLLSALFNTALIPLFTVLICLYWLTLLALPVPGLREALGALSAWATQHLLALVRLLASNNLSALWTRQPDMLTFAGWALLLAAMSFLLPRRLERHRRKLLLTGLLLI
;
A
#
# COMPACT_ATOMS: atom_id res chain seq x y z
N MET A 1 -15.77 24.08 -33.94
CA MET A 1 -14.91 23.16 -33.13
C MET A 1 -15.69 22.06 -32.40
N GLU A 2 -16.99 21.86 -32.67
CA GLU A 2 -17.87 21.00 -31.85
C GLU A 2 -18.36 19.71 -32.55
N ARG A 3 -17.93 19.43 -33.79
CA ARG A 3 -18.41 18.29 -34.59
C ARG A 3 -17.42 17.14 -34.80
N MET A 4 -16.21 17.19 -34.22
CA MET A 4 -15.16 16.19 -34.49
C MET A 4 -14.88 15.23 -33.31
N TYR A 5 -15.86 15.01 -32.43
CA TYR A 5 -15.74 14.12 -31.26
C TYR A 5 -16.76 12.96 -31.25
N ARG A 6 -17.38 12.64 -32.40
CA ARG A 6 -18.34 11.54 -32.53
C ARG A 6 -17.72 10.39 -33.34
N GLY A 7 -17.00 9.51 -32.64
CA GLY A 7 -16.40 8.31 -33.20
C GLY A 7 -15.57 7.58 -32.16
N THR A 8 -15.71 6.25 -32.08
CA THR A 8 -15.04 5.36 -31.10
C THR A 8 -15.41 5.64 -29.61
N PRO A 9 -15.09 4.76 -28.65
CA PRO A 9 -15.65 4.78 -27.31
C PRO A 9 -14.80 5.59 -26.33
N ALA A 10 -14.50 6.86 -26.63
CA ALA A 10 -13.82 7.73 -25.68
C ALA A 10 -14.70 8.03 -24.44
N HIS A 11 -16.03 7.91 -24.56
CA HIS A 11 -17.00 8.29 -23.52
C HIS A 11 -16.89 7.46 -22.23
N ILE A 12 -16.52 6.18 -22.31
CA ILE A 12 -16.46 5.28 -21.13
C ILE A 12 -15.26 5.62 -20.25
N ALA A 13 -14.12 5.97 -20.86
CA ALA A 13 -12.91 6.37 -20.12
C ALA A 13 -13.11 7.66 -19.30
N TRP A 14 -14.01 8.55 -19.74
CA TRP A 14 -14.40 9.76 -18.99
C TRP A 14 -15.37 9.49 -17.83
N MET A 15 -15.81 8.25 -17.65
CA MET A 15 -16.76 7.88 -16.60
C MET A 15 -16.17 6.91 -15.57
N LEU A 16 -14.90 6.53 -15.72
CA LEU A 16 -14.23 5.62 -14.80
C LEU A 16 -14.36 6.02 -13.31
N PRO A 17 -14.17 7.29 -12.92
CA PRO A 17 -14.38 7.71 -11.53
C PRO A 17 -15.81 7.53 -11.01
N LEU A 18 -16.80 7.45 -11.90
CA LEU A 18 -18.20 7.19 -11.55
C LEU A 18 -18.45 5.69 -11.30
N PHE A 19 -17.68 4.81 -11.94
CA PHE A 19 -17.93 3.36 -11.94
C PHE A 19 -17.17 2.59 -10.87
N VAL A 20 -15.95 3.03 -10.54
CA VAL A 20 -15.12 2.39 -9.49
C VAL A 20 -15.82 2.29 -8.14
N PRO A 21 -16.61 3.28 -7.69
CA PRO A 21 -17.32 3.13 -6.42
C PRO A 21 -18.39 2.04 -6.47
N PHE A 22 -19.06 1.79 -7.60
CA PHE A 22 -19.97 0.64 -7.73
C PHE A 22 -19.23 -0.69 -7.64
N PHE A 23 -18.04 -0.78 -8.25
CA PHE A 23 -17.19 -1.96 -8.12
C PHE A 23 -16.78 -2.20 -6.65
N ALA A 24 -16.38 -1.13 -5.94
CA ALA A 24 -16.04 -1.19 -4.52
C ALA A 24 -17.24 -1.61 -3.64
N CYS A 25 -18.43 -1.02 -3.85
CA CYS A 25 -19.67 -1.46 -3.19
C CYS A 25 -19.97 -2.93 -3.49
N GLY A 26 -19.72 -3.38 -4.72
CA GLY A 26 -19.85 -4.78 -5.11
C GLY A 26 -18.97 -5.68 -4.26
N ILE A 27 -17.68 -5.34 -4.09
CA ILE A 27 -16.74 -6.10 -3.25
C ILE A 27 -17.24 -6.18 -1.80
N LEU A 28 -17.67 -5.06 -1.22
CA LEU A 28 -18.21 -5.04 0.14
C LEU A 28 -19.48 -5.89 0.28
N LEU A 29 -20.33 -5.92 -0.75
CA LEU A 29 -21.49 -6.80 -0.78
C LEU A 29 -21.05 -8.28 -0.84
N GLY A 30 -20.08 -8.62 -1.69
CA GLY A 30 -19.52 -9.97 -1.79
C GLY A 30 -18.87 -10.46 -0.49
N ARG A 31 -18.30 -9.55 0.31
CA ARG A 31 -17.75 -9.84 1.64
C ARG A 31 -18.82 -10.35 2.63
N VAL A 32 -20.02 -9.79 2.58
CA VAL A 32 -21.07 -10.05 3.59
C VAL A 32 -22.01 -11.18 3.17
N LEU A 33 -22.04 -11.54 1.89
CA LEU A 33 -22.94 -12.56 1.37
C LEU A 33 -22.31 -13.95 1.46
N ASP A 34 -23.03 -14.92 2.03
CA ASP A 34 -22.55 -16.31 2.09
C ASP A 34 -23.18 -17.20 1.00
N ALA A 35 -24.51 -17.16 0.81
CA ALA A 35 -25.23 -18.13 -0.04
C ALA A 35 -26.05 -17.56 -1.22
N TRP A 36 -26.58 -16.34 -1.11
CA TRP A 36 -27.55 -15.78 -2.07
C TRP A 36 -26.92 -14.90 -3.16
N TRP A 37 -25.58 -14.83 -3.17
CA TRP A 37 -24.83 -13.95 -4.07
C TRP A 37 -24.98 -14.30 -5.56
N PRO A 38 -25.12 -15.58 -6.01
CA PRO A 38 -25.26 -15.86 -7.43
C PRO A 38 -26.57 -15.28 -7.99
N ALA A 39 -27.65 -15.34 -7.22
CA ALA A 39 -28.93 -14.73 -7.59
C ALA A 39 -28.83 -13.21 -7.69
N LEU A 40 -28.12 -12.55 -6.77
CA LEU A 40 -27.89 -11.11 -6.82
C LEU A 40 -27.06 -10.69 -8.04
N VAL A 41 -26.00 -11.44 -8.38
CA VAL A 41 -25.19 -11.21 -9.59
C VAL A 41 -26.04 -11.41 -10.86
N ILE A 42 -26.87 -12.45 -10.90
CA ILE A 42 -27.79 -12.70 -12.01
C ILE A 42 -28.82 -11.56 -12.15
N LEU A 43 -29.40 -11.09 -11.03
CA LEU A 43 -30.37 -9.99 -11.01
C LEU A 43 -29.73 -8.67 -11.46
N SER A 44 -28.52 -8.35 -11.02
CA SER A 44 -27.83 -7.13 -11.42
C SER A 44 -27.38 -7.16 -12.88
N LEU A 45 -26.94 -8.32 -13.39
CA LEU A 45 -26.67 -8.53 -14.82
C LEU A 45 -27.96 -8.47 -15.66
N GLY A 46 -29.06 -9.03 -15.17
CA GLY A 46 -30.38 -8.93 -15.80
C GLY A 46 -30.88 -7.49 -15.88
N ALA A 47 -30.74 -6.73 -14.79
CA ALA A 47 -31.03 -5.30 -14.77
C ALA A 47 -30.12 -4.51 -15.73
N ALA A 48 -28.83 -4.85 -15.80
CA ALA A 48 -27.92 -4.24 -16.77
C ALA A 48 -28.35 -4.52 -18.22
N ALA A 49 -28.70 -5.77 -18.53
CA ALA A 49 -29.19 -6.17 -19.85
C ALA A 49 -30.48 -5.42 -20.22
N ALA A 50 -31.43 -5.30 -19.29
CA ALA A 50 -32.66 -4.53 -19.48
C ALA A 50 -32.37 -3.04 -19.74
N LEU A 51 -31.43 -2.44 -19.00
CA LEU A 51 -31.04 -1.03 -19.17
C LEU A 51 -30.24 -0.77 -20.45
N LEU A 52 -29.53 -1.77 -21.00
CA LEU A 52 -28.81 -1.64 -22.28
C LEU A 52 -29.74 -1.50 -23.48
N SER A 53 -31.01 -1.91 -23.37
CA SER A 53 -32.02 -1.77 -24.42
C SER A 53 -32.28 -0.30 -24.80
N ALA A 54 -32.07 0.63 -23.87
CA ALA A 54 -32.23 2.07 -24.09
C ALA A 54 -30.87 2.79 -24.00
N ARG A 55 -30.42 3.40 -25.11
CA ARG A 55 -29.13 4.12 -25.18
C ARG A 55 -28.94 5.17 -24.06
N GLN A 56 -30.02 5.74 -23.55
CA GLN A 56 -29.99 6.72 -22.45
C GLN A 56 -29.56 6.14 -21.09
N HIS A 57 -29.71 4.82 -20.88
CA HIS A 57 -29.41 4.14 -19.62
C HIS A 57 -28.12 3.32 -19.63
N ARG A 58 -27.32 3.41 -20.72
CA ARG A 58 -26.05 2.67 -20.88
C ARG A 58 -25.09 2.81 -19.69
N ASN A 59 -25.05 3.98 -19.06
CA ASN A 59 -24.16 4.23 -17.91
C ASN A 59 -24.62 3.49 -16.65
N TRP A 60 -25.94 3.42 -16.42
CA TRP A 60 -26.49 2.65 -15.31
C TRP A 60 -26.28 1.16 -15.51
N ALA A 61 -26.43 0.66 -16.73
CA ALA A 61 -26.09 -0.72 -17.05
C ALA A 61 -24.61 -1.03 -16.75
N LEU A 62 -23.68 -0.17 -17.15
CA LEU A 62 -22.26 -0.33 -16.85
C LEU A 62 -21.97 -0.31 -15.34
N ALA A 63 -22.65 0.57 -14.59
CA ALA A 63 -22.53 0.61 -13.13
C ALA A 63 -23.01 -0.70 -12.47
N MET A 64 -24.12 -1.28 -12.95
CA MET A 64 -24.62 -2.57 -12.48
C MET A 64 -23.70 -3.73 -12.84
N VAL A 65 -23.07 -3.73 -14.02
CA VAL A 65 -22.03 -4.70 -14.37
C VAL A 65 -20.85 -4.60 -13.40
N MET A 66 -20.37 -3.39 -13.11
CA MET A 66 -19.28 -3.18 -12.15
C MET A 66 -19.63 -3.66 -10.74
N LEU A 67 -20.86 -3.39 -10.28
CA LEU A 67 -21.38 -3.93 -9.03
C LEU A 67 -21.35 -5.46 -9.03
N SER A 68 -21.87 -6.09 -10.08
CA SER A 68 -21.94 -7.56 -10.23
C SER A 68 -20.56 -8.22 -10.19
N VAL A 69 -19.62 -7.68 -10.97
CA VAL A 69 -18.24 -8.18 -11.02
C VAL A 69 -17.55 -7.96 -9.67
N GLY A 70 -17.78 -6.81 -9.04
CA GLY A 70 -17.28 -6.53 -7.69
C GLY A 70 -17.79 -7.55 -6.67
N THR A 71 -19.08 -7.90 -6.70
CA THR A 71 -19.68 -8.89 -5.79
C THR A 71 -19.11 -10.29 -6.00
N LEU A 72 -18.99 -10.73 -7.24
CA LEU A 72 -18.36 -12.02 -7.55
C LEU A 72 -16.92 -12.08 -7.04
N LEU A 73 -16.10 -11.08 -7.35
CA LEU A 73 -14.69 -11.06 -6.96
C LEU A 73 -14.51 -10.88 -5.45
N GLY A 74 -15.32 -10.04 -4.82
CA GLY A 74 -15.34 -9.89 -3.37
C GLY A 74 -15.66 -11.21 -2.67
N TRP A 75 -16.69 -11.91 -3.14
CA TRP A 75 -17.06 -13.21 -2.57
C TRP A 75 -15.93 -14.24 -2.68
N GLN A 76 -15.33 -14.39 -3.87
CA GLN A 76 -14.20 -15.30 -4.08
C GLN A 76 -12.98 -14.97 -3.21
N ALA A 77 -12.80 -13.69 -2.87
CA ALA A 77 -11.66 -13.23 -2.10
C ALA A 77 -11.84 -13.38 -0.58
N TYR A 78 -13.07 -13.19 -0.08
CA TYR A 78 -13.38 -13.31 1.37
C TYR A 78 -13.82 -14.71 1.78
N HIS A 79 -14.27 -15.54 0.82
CA HIS A 79 -14.71 -16.93 1.06
C HIS A 79 -13.89 -17.91 0.21
N PRO A 80 -12.56 -17.99 0.42
CA PRO A 80 -11.74 -18.96 -0.30
C PRO A 80 -12.17 -20.39 0.02
N ALA A 81 -12.05 -21.29 -0.94
CA ALA A 81 -12.14 -22.72 -0.66
C ALA A 81 -10.91 -23.12 0.17
N LEU A 82 -11.12 -23.71 1.34
CA LEU A 82 -10.06 -24.09 2.27
C LEU A 82 -9.98 -25.62 2.40
N PRO A 83 -8.78 -26.22 2.45
CA PRO A 83 -8.58 -27.62 2.81
C PRO A 83 -9.04 -27.91 4.24
N ALA A 84 -9.30 -29.19 4.56
CA ALA A 84 -9.69 -29.59 5.91
C ALA A 84 -8.57 -29.31 6.93
N GLU A 85 -8.93 -28.81 8.11
CA GLU A 85 -8.01 -28.61 9.23
C GLU A 85 -7.42 -29.94 9.72
N GLY A 86 -6.23 -29.88 10.33
CA GLY A 86 -5.54 -31.02 10.93
C GLY A 86 -4.09 -31.16 10.50
N VAL A 87 -3.46 -32.27 10.91
CA VAL A 87 -2.04 -32.52 10.65
C VAL A 87 -1.82 -32.79 9.16
N CYS A 88 -0.90 -32.05 8.55
CA CYS A 88 -0.54 -32.20 7.15
C CYS A 88 0.97 -32.16 6.94
N THR A 89 1.41 -32.77 5.84
CA THR A 89 2.79 -32.63 5.35
C THR A 89 2.89 -31.36 4.52
N VAL A 90 3.84 -30.51 4.88
CA VAL A 90 4.07 -29.19 4.29
C VAL A 90 5.40 -29.19 3.58
N HIS A 91 5.38 -28.82 2.29
CA HIS A 91 6.57 -28.40 1.55
C HIS A 91 6.41 -26.93 1.19
N ALA A 92 7.37 -26.09 1.54
CA ALA A 92 7.25 -24.65 1.29
C ALA A 92 8.62 -23.94 1.20
N THR A 93 8.57 -22.69 0.73
CA THR A 93 9.68 -21.75 0.76
C THR A 93 9.42 -20.64 1.78
N VAL A 94 10.41 -20.30 2.59
CA VAL A 94 10.34 -19.17 3.54
C VAL A 94 10.35 -17.86 2.74
N ALA A 95 9.28 -17.08 2.83
CA ALA A 95 9.12 -15.85 2.03
C ALA A 95 9.46 -14.57 2.82
N GLY A 96 9.17 -14.56 4.12
CA GLY A 96 9.38 -13.41 5.02
C GLY A 96 10.55 -13.61 5.98
N GLU A 97 11.01 -12.53 6.60
CA GLU A 97 11.95 -12.61 7.72
C GLU A 97 11.37 -13.47 8.84
N VAL A 98 12.23 -14.25 9.49
CA VAL A 98 11.85 -15.12 10.60
C VAL A 98 11.94 -14.30 11.88
N HIS A 99 10.78 -13.97 12.45
CA HIS A 99 10.69 -13.12 13.62
C HIS A 99 10.52 -13.97 14.87
N LEU A 100 11.54 -13.96 15.74
CA LEU A 100 11.45 -14.50 17.10
C LEU A 100 10.93 -13.42 18.03
N ARG A 101 9.81 -13.70 18.70
CA ARG A 101 9.23 -12.84 19.72
C ARG A 101 9.82 -13.17 21.10
N GLU A 102 9.65 -12.25 22.04
CA GLU A 102 10.12 -12.41 23.43
C GLU A 102 9.51 -13.61 24.16
N ASP A 103 8.31 -14.05 23.74
CA ASP A 103 7.60 -15.21 24.29
C ASP A 103 8.04 -16.55 23.67
N GLY A 104 9.15 -16.57 22.92
CA GLY A 104 9.65 -17.77 22.23
C GLY A 104 8.88 -18.13 20.97
N GLN A 105 7.87 -17.34 20.60
CA GLN A 105 7.08 -17.58 19.39
C GLN A 105 7.83 -17.11 18.15
N VAL A 106 8.02 -18.02 17.20
CA VAL A 106 8.56 -17.71 15.87
C VAL A 106 7.43 -17.56 14.87
N GLN A 107 7.49 -16.52 14.04
CA GLN A 107 6.50 -16.24 13.02
C GLN A 107 7.15 -15.97 11.66
N THR A 108 6.59 -16.55 10.60
CA THR A 108 6.97 -16.23 9.22
C THR A 108 5.82 -16.48 8.23
N VAL A 109 6.03 -16.09 6.98
CA VAL A 109 5.13 -16.39 5.87
C VAL A 109 5.81 -17.37 4.92
N LEU A 110 5.08 -18.41 4.55
CA LEU A 110 5.50 -19.43 3.61
C LEU A 110 4.84 -19.20 2.25
N THR A 111 5.61 -19.40 1.18
CA THR A 111 5.14 -19.36 -0.21
C THR A 111 5.48 -20.66 -0.94
N ASP A 112 4.89 -20.83 -2.14
CA ASP A 112 4.94 -22.09 -2.88
C ASP A 112 4.54 -23.30 -2.01
N VAL A 113 3.53 -23.09 -1.16
CA VAL A 113 3.06 -24.06 -0.17
C VAL A 113 2.40 -25.23 -0.88
N THR A 114 2.81 -26.43 -0.52
CA THR A 114 2.19 -27.69 -0.94
C THR A 114 1.79 -28.46 0.31
N LEU A 115 0.49 -28.73 0.46
CA LEU A 115 -0.07 -29.51 1.56
C LEU A 115 -0.45 -30.90 1.04
N ASN A 116 0.15 -31.95 1.58
CA ASN A 116 -0.08 -33.34 1.15
C ASN A 116 0.02 -33.55 -0.38
N GLY A 117 0.97 -32.86 -1.03
CA GLY A 117 1.20 -32.91 -2.48
C GLY A 117 0.29 -32.02 -3.33
N GLN A 118 -0.67 -31.31 -2.74
CA GLN A 118 -1.53 -30.35 -3.44
C GLN A 118 -1.02 -28.92 -3.23
N ARG A 119 -0.92 -28.16 -4.33
CA ARG A 119 -0.48 -26.77 -4.28
C ARG A 119 -1.57 -25.90 -3.67
N GLU A 120 -1.20 -25.16 -2.65
CA GLU A 120 -2.07 -24.25 -1.93
C GLU A 120 -1.57 -22.80 -2.05
N ARG A 121 -2.37 -21.86 -1.53
CA ARG A 121 -1.94 -20.47 -1.38
C ARG A 121 -0.91 -20.34 -0.26
N ASP A 122 -0.29 -19.15 -0.19
CA ASP A 122 0.64 -18.80 0.88
C ASP A 122 0.01 -19.04 2.27
N ALA A 123 0.85 -19.46 3.21
CA ALA A 123 0.45 -19.82 4.57
C ALA A 123 1.22 -18.99 5.59
N TYR A 124 0.55 -18.59 6.67
CA TYR A 124 1.18 -18.00 7.83
C TYR A 124 1.61 -19.11 8.78
N TRP A 125 2.88 -19.14 9.17
CA TRP A 125 3.41 -20.21 10.01
C TRP A 125 3.91 -19.68 11.34
N THR A 126 3.48 -20.33 12.40
CA THR A 126 3.88 -20.05 13.78
C THR A 126 4.32 -21.32 14.47
N PHE A 127 5.45 -21.26 15.17
CA PHE A 127 5.92 -22.34 16.03
C PHE A 127 6.61 -21.74 17.25
N TYR A 128 6.81 -22.54 18.30
CA TYR A 128 7.54 -22.13 19.49
C TYR A 128 8.92 -22.79 19.49
N VAL A 129 9.93 -22.04 19.90
CA VAL A 129 11.23 -22.58 20.28
C VAL A 129 11.29 -22.71 21.80
N ASP A 130 12.04 -23.69 22.29
CA ASP A 130 12.25 -23.87 23.72
C ASP A 130 12.98 -22.66 24.32
N GLU A 131 12.77 -22.39 25.62
CA GLU A 131 13.36 -21.22 26.28
C GLU A 131 14.89 -21.20 26.14
N GLY A 132 15.41 -20.13 25.53
CA GLY A 132 16.85 -19.93 25.30
C GLY A 132 17.38 -20.57 24.01
N GLU A 133 16.54 -21.29 23.26
CA GLU A 133 16.89 -21.78 21.92
C GLU A 133 16.57 -20.74 20.84
N ALA A 134 17.38 -20.75 19.78
CA ALA A 134 17.14 -19.96 18.58
C ALA A 134 16.54 -20.86 17.49
N PRO A 135 15.73 -20.29 16.56
CA PRO A 135 15.36 -21.02 15.36
C PRO A 135 16.61 -21.48 14.60
N PRO A 136 16.54 -22.59 13.84
CA PRO A 136 17.70 -23.09 13.10
C PRO A 136 18.33 -22.01 12.20
N GLU A 137 19.66 -21.88 12.20
CA GLU A 137 20.34 -20.80 11.46
C GLU A 137 20.09 -20.82 9.94
N TRP A 138 19.78 -21.99 9.38
CA TRP A 138 19.42 -22.13 7.96
C TRP A 138 18.02 -21.62 7.64
N LEU A 139 17.18 -21.35 8.65
CA LEU A 139 15.80 -20.89 8.50
C LEU A 139 15.79 -19.37 8.24
N VAL A 140 16.16 -18.99 7.03
CA VAL A 140 16.21 -17.61 6.55
C VAL A 140 15.33 -17.44 5.31
N PRO A 141 14.95 -16.21 4.91
CA PRO A 141 14.21 -15.98 3.68
C PRO A 141 14.88 -16.66 2.47
N GLY A 142 14.09 -17.43 1.73
CA GLY A 142 14.55 -18.22 0.59
C GLY A 142 14.86 -19.68 0.89
N ALA A 143 14.99 -20.07 2.17
CA ALA A 143 15.14 -21.46 2.56
C ALA A 143 13.91 -22.28 2.16
N GLN A 144 14.14 -23.51 1.69
CA GLN A 144 13.07 -24.48 1.46
C GLN A 144 13.05 -25.50 2.58
N LEU A 145 11.84 -25.89 2.96
CA LEU A 145 11.64 -26.78 4.10
C LEU A 145 10.57 -27.82 3.82
N THR A 146 10.69 -28.93 4.53
CA THR A 146 9.64 -29.92 4.73
C THR A 146 9.39 -30.07 6.21
N MET A 147 8.12 -30.13 6.59
CA MET A 147 7.69 -30.39 7.95
C MET A 147 6.32 -31.06 7.97
N ALA A 148 5.94 -31.66 9.09
CA ALA A 148 4.55 -31.88 9.42
C ALA A 148 4.09 -30.76 10.36
N ALA A 149 2.93 -30.16 10.10
CA ALA A 149 2.37 -29.08 10.90
C ALA A 149 0.85 -29.21 11.00
N GLU A 150 0.26 -28.57 12.00
CA GLU A 150 -1.18 -28.50 12.16
C GLU A 150 -1.75 -27.34 11.34
N LEU A 151 -2.60 -27.68 10.37
CA LEU A 151 -3.32 -26.71 9.55
C LEU A 151 -4.55 -26.21 10.28
N TYR A 152 -4.68 -24.90 10.40
CA TYR A 152 -5.85 -24.23 10.95
C TYR A 152 -6.34 -23.11 10.03
N HIS A 153 -7.62 -22.76 10.15
CA HIS A 153 -8.20 -21.63 9.43
C HIS A 153 -8.13 -20.37 10.31
N PRO A 154 -7.43 -19.30 9.88
CA PRO A 154 -7.38 -18.07 10.65
C PRO A 154 -8.78 -17.53 10.92
N ARG A 155 -9.07 -17.24 12.20
CA ARG A 155 -10.37 -16.75 12.63
C ARG A 155 -10.47 -15.22 12.52
N GLY A 156 -11.70 -14.75 12.33
CA GLY A 156 -12.04 -13.34 12.20
C GLY A 156 -11.96 -12.56 13.52
N LEU A 157 -12.81 -11.55 13.68
CA LEU A 157 -12.89 -10.77 14.93
C LEU A 157 -13.31 -11.66 16.11
N GLU A 158 -12.40 -11.87 17.05
CA GLU A 158 -12.71 -12.52 18.34
C GLU A 158 -13.33 -11.53 19.34
N THR A 159 -12.97 -10.24 19.22
CA THR A 159 -13.50 -9.14 20.06
C THR A 159 -14.01 -8.00 19.18
N PRO A 160 -15.21 -7.42 19.44
CA PRO A 160 -15.68 -6.25 18.71
C PRO A 160 -14.69 -5.08 18.78
N GLY A 161 -14.28 -4.55 17.62
CA GLY A 161 -13.26 -3.49 17.52
C GLY A 161 -11.80 -3.98 17.69
N GLY A 162 -11.60 -5.27 17.89
CA GLY A 162 -10.28 -5.91 17.97
C GLY A 162 -9.61 -6.10 16.61
N PHE A 163 -8.41 -6.69 16.64
CA PHE A 163 -7.67 -7.02 15.43
C PHE A 163 -8.30 -8.20 14.70
N ASN A 164 -8.66 -8.02 13.43
CA ASN A 164 -9.19 -9.09 12.58
C ASN A 164 -8.03 -9.82 11.87
N PHE A 165 -7.57 -10.92 12.46
CA PHE A 165 -6.40 -11.63 11.95
C PHE A 165 -6.65 -12.29 10.59
N GLN A 166 -7.79 -12.95 10.40
CA GLN A 166 -8.20 -13.51 9.11
C GLN A 166 -8.17 -12.46 8.00
N GLU A 167 -8.79 -11.30 8.23
CA GLU A 167 -8.85 -10.24 7.22
C GLU A 167 -7.45 -9.66 6.93
N TYR A 168 -6.61 -9.52 7.94
CA TYR A 168 -5.22 -9.11 7.77
C TYR A 168 -4.42 -10.07 6.89
N LEU A 169 -4.60 -11.39 7.05
CA LEU A 169 -3.93 -12.40 6.22
C LEU A 169 -4.49 -12.42 4.79
N LEU A 170 -5.81 -12.35 4.62
CA LEU A 170 -6.45 -12.29 3.29
C LEU A 170 -5.95 -11.10 2.46
N GLN A 171 -5.78 -9.94 3.11
CA GLN A 171 -5.20 -8.75 2.49
C GLN A 171 -3.78 -8.99 1.95
N ARG A 172 -3.02 -9.89 2.57
CA ARG A 172 -1.68 -10.31 2.14
C ARG A 172 -1.68 -11.47 1.13
N GLY A 173 -2.86 -11.99 0.77
CA GLY A 173 -2.99 -13.17 -0.09
C GLY A 173 -2.76 -14.50 0.64
N VAL A 174 -2.63 -14.45 1.97
CA VAL A 174 -2.45 -15.62 2.84
C VAL A 174 -3.83 -16.08 3.30
N THR A 175 -4.14 -17.36 3.09
CA THR A 175 -5.47 -17.92 3.44
C THR A 175 -5.42 -18.96 4.56
N LEU A 176 -4.23 -19.46 4.87
CA LEU A 176 -4.02 -20.61 5.75
C LEU A 176 -3.10 -20.26 6.92
N GLY A 177 -3.33 -20.90 8.06
CA GLY A 177 -2.46 -20.88 9.21
C GLY A 177 -1.83 -22.26 9.42
N LEU A 178 -0.55 -22.30 9.72
CA LEU A 178 0.18 -23.49 10.13
C LEU A 178 0.71 -23.27 11.54
N TYR A 179 0.47 -24.24 12.41
CA TYR A 179 0.94 -24.24 13.79
C TYR A 179 1.87 -25.42 14.03
N ASP A 180 2.91 -25.17 14.83
CA ASP A 180 3.94 -26.14 15.21
C ASP A 180 4.77 -26.63 14.02
N ALA A 181 5.80 -27.43 14.31
CA ALA A 181 6.68 -28.01 13.31
C ALA A 181 7.28 -29.33 13.79
N TYR A 182 6.83 -30.43 13.20
CA TYR A 182 7.39 -31.76 13.43
C TYR A 182 8.30 -32.15 12.26
N ARG A 183 9.49 -32.69 12.57
CA ARG A 183 10.47 -33.15 11.57
C ARG A 183 10.85 -32.04 10.57
N LEU A 184 11.03 -30.83 11.07
CA LEU A 184 11.47 -29.69 10.27
C LEU A 184 12.85 -29.98 9.68
N THR A 185 12.91 -30.05 8.35
CA THR A 185 14.14 -30.36 7.62
C THR A 185 14.32 -29.41 6.44
N PRO A 186 15.54 -28.93 6.19
CA PRO A 186 15.84 -28.16 4.99
C PRO A 186 15.75 -29.09 3.77
N VAL A 187 15.26 -28.55 2.66
CA VAL A 187 15.24 -29.24 1.37
C VAL A 187 16.13 -28.51 0.40
N GLU A 188 16.93 -29.24 -0.37
CA GLU A 188 17.61 -28.66 -1.51
C GLU A 188 16.61 -28.37 -2.62
N GLY A 189 16.43 -27.09 -2.92
CA GLY A 189 15.60 -26.67 -4.02
C GLY A 189 15.71 -25.18 -4.26
N VAL A 190 15.35 -24.79 -5.49
CA VAL A 190 15.48 -23.41 -5.94
C VAL A 190 14.18 -22.97 -6.57
N THR A 191 13.44 -22.12 -5.86
CA THR A 191 12.26 -21.43 -6.37
C THR A 191 12.63 -19.99 -6.71
N LEU A 192 11.99 -19.41 -7.73
CA LEU A 192 12.19 -17.99 -8.06
C LEU A 192 11.79 -17.08 -6.89
N PRO A 193 10.62 -17.26 -6.23
CA PRO A 193 10.30 -16.55 -4.99
C PRO A 193 11.36 -16.69 -3.91
N GLY A 194 11.91 -17.91 -3.73
CA GLY A 194 12.97 -18.16 -2.75
C GLY A 194 14.25 -17.40 -3.05
N ARG A 195 14.72 -17.40 -4.30
CA ARG A 195 15.88 -16.61 -4.73
C ARG A 195 15.69 -15.11 -4.51
N LEU A 196 14.49 -14.60 -4.75
CA LEU A 196 14.18 -13.18 -4.54
C LEU A 196 14.14 -12.83 -3.05
N ALA A 197 13.59 -13.72 -2.22
CA ALA A 197 13.58 -13.58 -0.77
C ALA A 197 15.01 -13.60 -0.20
N ALA A 198 15.84 -14.56 -0.63
CA ALA A 198 17.25 -14.65 -0.26
C ALA A 198 18.03 -13.40 -0.72
N LEU A 199 17.89 -12.98 -1.97
CA LEU A 199 18.53 -11.76 -2.47
C LEU A 199 18.14 -10.52 -1.64
N ARG A 200 16.85 -10.39 -1.30
CA ARG A 200 16.36 -9.29 -0.47
C ARG A 200 16.99 -9.33 0.92
N HIS A 201 17.05 -10.50 1.54
CA HIS A 201 17.70 -10.71 2.83
C HIS A 201 19.20 -10.39 2.78
N ASP A 202 19.91 -10.89 1.77
CA ASP A 202 21.35 -10.62 1.57
C ASP A 202 21.65 -9.13 1.41
N LEU A 203 20.80 -8.40 0.67
CA LEU A 203 20.93 -6.95 0.52
C LEU A 203 20.66 -6.22 1.85
N ALA A 204 19.69 -6.69 2.64
CA ALA A 204 19.40 -6.15 3.97
C ALA A 204 20.61 -6.31 4.90
N MET A 205 21.19 -7.51 4.96
CA MET A 205 22.36 -7.81 5.77
C MET A 205 23.59 -7.02 5.34
N GLN A 206 23.79 -6.83 4.03
CA GLN A 206 24.87 -5.97 3.53
C GLN A 206 24.70 -4.50 3.92
N LEU A 207 23.48 -3.96 3.86
CA LEU A 207 23.21 -2.59 4.33
C LEU A 207 23.51 -2.46 5.84
N MET A 208 23.09 -3.43 6.65
CA MET A 208 23.37 -3.48 8.09
C MET A 208 24.86 -3.57 8.39
N ASN A 209 25.61 -4.34 7.62
CA ASN A 209 27.06 -4.44 7.78
C ASN A 209 27.78 -3.10 7.50
N VAL A 210 27.37 -2.37 6.46
CA VAL A 210 28.08 -1.15 6.03
C VAL A 210 27.59 0.12 6.74
N MET A 211 26.35 0.14 7.22
CA MET A 211 25.75 1.28 7.93
C MET A 211 25.68 1.09 9.46
N GLY A 212 26.01 -0.10 9.97
CA GLY A 212 25.69 -0.52 11.32
C GLY A 212 24.24 -1.00 11.45
N GLU A 213 24.01 -1.89 12.42
CA GLU A 213 22.76 -2.63 12.59
C GLU A 213 21.51 -1.74 12.59
N ALA A 214 21.47 -0.73 13.49
CA ALA A 214 20.33 0.16 13.60
C ALA A 214 20.08 0.97 12.31
N SER A 215 21.10 1.61 11.73
CA SER A 215 20.89 2.47 10.56
C SER A 215 20.60 1.66 9.28
N GLY A 216 21.24 0.49 9.14
CA GLY A 216 20.98 -0.43 8.04
C GLY A 216 19.59 -1.06 8.12
N ALA A 217 19.07 -1.35 9.32
CA ALA A 217 17.68 -1.77 9.51
C ALA A 217 16.69 -0.74 8.93
N TRP A 218 16.96 0.54 9.16
CA TRP A 218 16.17 1.64 8.59
C TRP A 218 16.26 1.74 7.07
N ALA A 219 17.47 1.65 6.51
CA ALA A 219 17.65 1.61 5.06
C ALA A 219 16.93 0.41 4.43
N SER A 220 17.06 -0.76 5.05
CA SER A 220 16.43 -1.98 4.58
C SER A 220 14.89 -1.92 4.67
N ALA A 221 14.33 -1.37 5.75
CA ALA A 221 12.89 -1.16 5.85
C ALA A 221 12.34 -0.22 4.77
N MET A 222 13.04 0.88 4.48
CA MET A 222 12.62 1.90 3.51
C MET A 222 12.85 1.49 2.05
N LEU A 223 13.88 0.70 1.77
CA LEU A 223 14.21 0.24 0.41
C LEU A 223 13.64 -1.14 0.11
N LEU A 224 13.80 -2.11 1.01
CA LEU A 224 13.53 -3.52 0.78
C LEU A 224 12.25 -3.99 1.47
N GLY A 225 11.76 -3.25 2.47
CA GLY A 225 10.49 -3.52 3.15
C GLY A 225 10.63 -4.44 4.37
N THR A 226 11.85 -4.83 4.73
CA THR A 226 12.18 -5.65 5.91
C THR A 226 12.14 -4.77 7.15
N ARG A 227 10.97 -4.69 7.81
CA ARG A 227 10.80 -3.82 8.99
C ARG A 227 11.19 -4.51 10.28
N ASP A 228 11.31 -5.83 10.26
CA ASP A 228 11.41 -6.69 11.43
C ASP A 228 12.61 -6.36 12.32
N PHE A 229 13.64 -5.72 11.75
CA PHE A 229 14.82 -5.20 12.47
C PHE A 229 14.62 -3.84 13.16
N ILE A 230 13.47 -3.17 13.00
CA ILE A 230 13.19 -1.86 13.63
C ILE A 230 12.45 -2.08 14.97
N PRO A 231 13.03 -1.62 16.10
CA PRO A 231 12.41 -1.67 17.42
C PRO A 231 11.02 -1.02 17.49
N GLU A 232 10.17 -1.46 18.42
CA GLU A 232 8.79 -1.00 18.53
C GLU A 232 8.66 0.44 19.06
N ASP A 233 9.54 0.84 19.98
CA ASP A 233 9.64 2.21 20.51
C ASP A 233 9.99 3.24 19.42
N GLU A 234 10.90 2.87 18.50
CA GLU A 234 11.22 3.66 17.31
C GLU A 234 10.01 3.85 16.40
N ARG A 235 9.24 2.77 16.17
CA ARG A 235 8.03 2.85 15.35
C ARG A 235 6.98 3.75 16.01
N ALA A 236 6.86 3.70 17.34
CA ALA A 236 5.93 4.52 18.10
C ALA A 236 6.24 6.01 17.96
N ALA A 237 7.51 6.43 17.97
CA ALA A 237 7.90 7.82 17.77
C ALA A 237 7.41 8.38 16.42
N PHE A 238 7.53 7.60 15.34
CA PHE A 238 7.03 8.00 14.01
C PHE A 238 5.50 8.07 13.94
N GLN A 239 4.80 7.19 14.66
CA GLN A 239 3.35 7.24 14.77
C GLN A 239 2.89 8.51 15.48
N GLU A 240 3.60 8.90 16.54
CA GLU A 240 3.26 10.04 17.39
C GLU A 240 3.29 11.37 16.62
N ILE A 241 4.33 11.59 15.82
CA ILE A 241 4.42 12.79 14.97
C ILE A 241 3.72 12.64 13.60
N GLY A 242 3.00 11.54 13.37
CA GLY A 242 2.16 11.34 12.19
C GLY A 242 2.90 11.01 10.88
N ILE A 243 4.13 10.48 10.96
CA ILE A 243 4.96 10.14 9.80
C ILE A 243 5.23 8.63 9.65
N ALA A 244 4.47 7.77 10.34
CA ALA A 244 4.62 6.31 10.27
C ALA A 244 4.54 5.72 8.84
N HIS A 245 3.91 6.43 7.90
CA HIS A 245 3.87 6.03 6.50
C HIS A 245 5.25 6.02 5.80
N ILE A 246 6.27 6.66 6.40
CA ILE A 246 7.66 6.61 5.94
C ILE A 246 8.33 5.27 6.33
N LEU A 247 7.83 4.56 7.34
CA LEU A 247 8.36 3.24 7.76
C LEU A 247 8.03 2.11 6.78
N SER A 248 6.95 2.27 6.02
CA SER A 248 6.58 1.36 4.95
C SER A 248 7.11 1.89 3.63
N ILE A 249 7.60 0.99 2.77
CA ILE A 249 7.67 1.30 1.34
C ILE A 249 6.29 1.80 0.93
N SER A 250 6.27 2.98 0.31
CA SER A 250 5.06 3.72 -0.01
C SER A 250 5.24 4.40 -1.36
N GLY A 251 4.17 5.01 -1.89
CA GLY A 251 4.26 5.77 -3.15
C GLY A 251 5.28 6.90 -3.10
N PHE A 252 5.61 7.39 -1.90
CA PHE A 252 6.70 8.33 -1.70
C PHE A 252 8.06 7.73 -2.07
N HIS A 253 8.45 6.58 -1.49
CA HIS A 253 9.72 5.90 -1.77
C HIS A 253 9.91 5.59 -3.26
N VAL A 254 8.86 5.06 -3.90
CA VAL A 254 8.87 4.76 -5.34
C VAL A 254 8.93 6.04 -6.18
N GLY A 255 8.25 7.11 -5.74
CA GLY A 255 8.36 8.42 -6.36
C GLY A 255 9.77 9.01 -6.28
N VAL A 256 10.46 8.84 -5.15
CA VAL A 256 11.87 9.22 -4.98
C VAL A 256 12.77 8.42 -5.91
N LEU A 257 12.60 7.09 -6.01
CA LEU A 257 13.32 6.26 -6.97
C LEU A 257 13.10 6.75 -8.42
N GLY A 258 11.87 7.09 -8.78
CA GLY A 258 11.55 7.66 -10.08
C GLY A 258 12.24 9.00 -10.34
N MET A 259 12.24 9.92 -9.37
CA MET A 259 12.97 11.19 -9.49
C MET A 259 14.48 11.00 -9.61
N MET A 260 15.04 10.04 -8.87
CA MET A 260 16.45 9.70 -8.94
C MET A 260 16.80 9.19 -10.34
N LEU A 261 16.08 8.20 -10.84
CA LEU A 261 16.29 7.65 -12.18
C LEU A 261 16.10 8.72 -13.28
N LEU A 262 15.05 9.52 -13.17
CA LEU A 262 14.79 10.67 -14.04
C LEU A 262 15.99 11.65 -14.05
N SER A 263 16.65 11.86 -12.91
CA SER A 263 17.82 12.75 -12.77
C SER A 263 19.10 12.14 -13.31
N LEU A 264 19.35 10.85 -13.07
CA LEU A 264 20.51 10.13 -13.62
C LEU A 264 20.46 10.01 -15.15
N LEU A 265 19.27 9.83 -15.74
CA LEU A 265 19.11 9.72 -17.18
C LEU A 265 19.11 11.07 -17.92
N ARG A 266 18.85 12.18 -17.21
CA ARG A 266 18.75 13.52 -17.78
C ARG A 266 20.00 14.01 -18.53
N PRO A 267 21.26 13.78 -18.08
CA PRO A 267 22.45 14.21 -18.81
C PRO A 267 22.70 13.45 -20.12
N PHE A 268 22.07 12.29 -20.32
CA PHE A 268 22.26 11.47 -21.51
C PHE A 268 21.19 11.76 -22.58
N PRO A 269 21.52 11.76 -23.88
CA PRO A 269 20.57 12.01 -24.98
C PRO A 269 19.67 10.79 -25.26
N VAL A 270 18.98 10.30 -24.24
CA VAL A 270 18.09 9.14 -24.33
C VAL A 270 16.73 9.56 -24.87
N ARG A 271 16.25 8.89 -25.93
CA ARG A 271 14.90 9.13 -26.47
C ARG A 271 13.84 8.89 -25.39
N GLN A 272 12.79 9.71 -25.36
CA GLN A 272 11.73 9.64 -24.35
C GLN A 272 11.13 8.23 -24.18
N GLY A 273 10.88 7.52 -25.29
CA GLY A 273 10.36 6.15 -25.24
C GLY A 273 11.30 5.15 -24.56
N LEU A 274 12.62 5.28 -24.78
CA LEU A 274 13.62 4.42 -24.13
C LEU A 274 13.77 4.76 -22.64
N ARG A 275 13.71 6.04 -22.27
CA ARG A 275 13.69 6.46 -20.86
C ARG A 275 12.53 5.81 -20.10
N ILE A 276 11.32 5.86 -20.67
CA ILE A 276 10.11 5.26 -20.09
C ILE A 276 10.25 3.74 -19.99
N LEU A 277 10.85 3.09 -20.98
CA LEU A 277 11.11 1.65 -20.93
C LEU A 277 12.09 1.28 -19.80
N ILE A 278 13.16 2.05 -19.62
CA ILE A 278 14.13 1.85 -18.53
C ILE A 278 13.44 2.04 -17.18
N GLU A 279 12.68 3.13 -17.00
CA GLU A 279 11.91 3.39 -15.78
C GLU A 279 10.91 2.27 -15.49
N ALA A 280 10.20 1.79 -16.51
CA ALA A 280 9.26 0.68 -16.38
C ALA A 280 9.96 -0.62 -15.95
N ALA A 281 11.11 -0.93 -16.55
CA ALA A 281 11.89 -2.11 -16.20
C ALA A 281 12.42 -2.04 -14.76
N VAL A 282 12.92 -0.88 -14.32
CA VAL A 282 13.39 -0.67 -12.95
C VAL A 282 12.26 -0.82 -11.95
N PHE A 283 11.08 -0.23 -12.20
CA PHE A 283 9.94 -0.40 -11.28
C PHE A 283 9.40 -1.82 -11.25
N LEU A 284 9.38 -2.52 -12.38
CA LEU A 284 8.99 -3.92 -12.42
C LEU A 284 9.98 -4.78 -11.62
N ALA A 285 11.28 -4.58 -11.82
CA ALA A 285 12.32 -5.27 -11.05
C ALA A 285 12.21 -4.96 -9.55
N TYR A 286 11.95 -3.71 -9.18
CA TYR A 286 11.75 -3.31 -7.78
C TYR A 286 10.49 -3.92 -7.17
N CYS A 287 9.40 -4.01 -7.94
CA CYS A 287 8.17 -4.67 -7.50
C CYS A 287 8.40 -6.17 -7.26
N ILE A 288 9.19 -6.83 -8.11
CA ILE A 288 9.53 -8.24 -7.96
C ILE A 288 10.45 -8.45 -6.74
N LEU A 289 11.49 -7.63 -6.56
CA LEU A 289 12.43 -7.70 -5.44
C LEU A 289 11.73 -7.54 -4.07
N THR A 290 10.77 -6.63 -3.99
CA THR A 290 10.00 -6.34 -2.76
C THR A 290 8.83 -7.31 -2.54
N GLY A 291 8.78 -8.44 -3.26
CA GLY A 291 7.76 -9.48 -3.11
C GLY A 291 6.36 -9.05 -3.57
N GLY A 292 6.26 -8.08 -4.49
CA GLY A 292 4.98 -7.62 -5.01
C GLY A 292 4.16 -6.80 -4.01
N SER A 293 4.79 -6.18 -3.00
CA SER A 293 4.06 -5.46 -1.96
C SER A 293 3.06 -4.44 -2.55
N ALA A 294 1.83 -4.44 -2.03
CA ALA A 294 0.74 -3.59 -2.53
C ALA A 294 1.10 -2.09 -2.66
N PRO A 295 1.90 -1.47 -1.76
CA PRO A 295 2.36 -0.09 -1.94
C PRO A 295 3.27 0.11 -3.16
N VAL A 296 4.20 -0.81 -3.41
CA VAL A 296 5.13 -0.73 -4.55
C VAL A 296 4.38 -0.92 -5.86
N PHE A 297 3.51 -1.94 -5.92
CA PHE A 297 2.69 -2.20 -7.10
C PHE A 297 1.85 -0.98 -7.50
N ARG A 298 1.18 -0.35 -6.52
CA ARG A 298 0.39 0.88 -6.75
C ARG A 298 1.21 2.01 -7.34
N ALA A 299 2.38 2.25 -6.76
CA ALA A 299 3.21 3.36 -7.17
C ALA A 299 3.84 3.13 -8.55
N ALA A 300 4.25 1.89 -8.85
CA ALA A 300 4.66 1.48 -10.18
C ALA A 300 3.53 1.71 -11.18
N LEU A 301 2.29 1.30 -10.86
CA LEU A 301 1.14 1.48 -11.73
C LEU A 301 0.82 2.96 -11.99
N LEU A 302 0.83 3.80 -10.95
CA LEU A 302 0.62 5.23 -11.07
C LEU A 302 1.70 5.90 -11.93
N PHE A 303 2.96 5.48 -11.75
CA PHE A 303 4.09 5.98 -12.53
C PHE A 303 3.97 5.59 -14.00
N LEU A 304 3.82 4.30 -14.28
CA LEU A 304 3.70 3.76 -15.65
C LEU A 304 2.55 4.42 -16.40
N TRP A 305 1.43 4.61 -15.71
CA TRP A 305 0.26 5.25 -16.31
C TRP A 305 0.47 6.74 -16.56
N ARG A 306 1.18 7.47 -15.68
CA ARG A 306 1.59 8.86 -15.94
C ARG A 306 2.42 8.95 -17.21
N GLU A 307 3.42 8.08 -17.37
CA GLU A 307 4.29 8.07 -18.54
C GLU A 307 3.54 7.70 -19.82
N PHE A 308 2.64 6.72 -19.76
CA PHE A 308 1.75 6.37 -20.87
C PHE A 308 0.89 7.56 -21.32
N VAL A 309 0.37 8.35 -20.37
CA VAL A 309 -0.42 9.54 -20.65
C VAL A 309 0.43 10.65 -21.29
N LEU A 310 1.66 10.86 -20.82
CA LEU A 310 2.62 11.81 -21.40
C LEU A 310 2.96 11.45 -22.85
N LEU A 311 3.20 10.17 -23.14
CA LEU A 311 3.47 9.68 -24.51
C LEU A 311 2.31 9.93 -25.48
N ARG A 312 1.07 9.90 -24.98
CA ARG A 312 -0.12 10.12 -25.80
C ARG A 312 -0.49 11.60 -25.97
N HIS A 313 0.28 12.53 -25.37
CA HIS A 313 -0.02 13.97 -25.32
C HIS A 313 -1.47 14.28 -24.88
N ARG A 314 -2.08 13.40 -24.10
CA ARG A 314 -3.44 13.59 -23.60
C ARG A 314 -3.34 14.16 -22.19
N GLN A 315 -3.94 15.32 -21.94
CA GLN A 315 -4.19 15.74 -20.57
C GLN A 315 -5.34 14.90 -20.02
N ARG A 316 -5.06 13.90 -19.18
CA ARG A 316 -6.10 13.24 -18.39
C ARG A 316 -6.15 13.81 -16.99
N LEU A 317 -7.35 14.03 -16.47
CA LEU A 317 -7.58 14.51 -15.12
C LEU A 317 -7.01 13.51 -14.10
N PRO A 318 -6.30 13.96 -13.04
CA PRO A 318 -5.69 13.10 -12.01
C PRO A 318 -6.64 12.08 -11.39
N LEU A 319 -7.94 12.40 -11.30
CA LEU A 319 -8.97 11.49 -10.80
C LEU A 319 -9.12 10.21 -11.65
N HIS A 320 -8.95 10.29 -12.98
CA HIS A 320 -9.08 9.10 -13.84
C HIS A 320 -7.92 8.15 -13.66
N LEU A 321 -6.72 8.70 -13.48
CA LEU A 321 -5.53 7.93 -13.14
C LEU A 321 -5.77 7.20 -11.82
N LEU A 322 -6.19 7.93 -10.78
CA LEU A 322 -6.48 7.37 -9.46
C LEU A 322 -7.55 6.26 -9.52
N SER A 323 -8.64 6.48 -10.24
CA SER A 323 -9.68 5.47 -10.42
C SER A 323 -9.21 4.25 -11.21
N ALA A 324 -8.39 4.44 -12.25
CA ALA A 324 -7.84 3.32 -13.02
C ALA A 324 -6.92 2.45 -12.16
N THR A 325 -6.05 3.07 -11.35
CA THR A 325 -5.14 2.31 -10.50
C THR A 325 -5.85 1.62 -9.36
N ALA A 326 -6.87 2.27 -8.76
CA ALA A 326 -7.74 1.66 -7.76
C ALA A 326 -8.45 0.42 -8.32
N LEU A 327 -9.07 0.56 -9.50
CA LEU A 327 -9.78 -0.54 -10.14
C LEU A 327 -8.84 -1.71 -10.45
N LEU A 328 -7.68 -1.44 -11.06
CA LEU A 328 -6.72 -2.49 -11.40
C LEU A 328 -6.23 -3.24 -10.15
N GLN A 329 -5.89 -2.53 -9.08
CA GLN A 329 -5.47 -3.18 -7.85
C GLN A 329 -6.57 -4.04 -7.23
N LEU A 330 -7.81 -3.52 -7.19
CA LEU A 330 -8.95 -4.25 -6.63
C LEU A 330 -9.39 -5.43 -7.52
N LEU A 331 -9.09 -5.39 -8.83
CA LEU A 331 -9.26 -6.55 -9.72
C LEU A 331 -8.27 -7.68 -9.39
N PHE A 332 -7.04 -7.35 -8.99
CA PHE A 332 -6.03 -8.36 -8.60
C PHE A 332 -6.25 -8.90 -7.18
N ASN A 333 -6.58 -8.03 -6.23
CA ASN A 333 -6.88 -8.44 -4.87
C ASN A 333 -8.03 -7.57 -4.28
N PRO A 334 -9.27 -8.06 -4.33
CA PRO A 334 -10.45 -7.34 -3.82
C PRO A 334 -10.38 -7.01 -2.33
N THR A 335 -9.73 -7.86 -1.53
CA THR A 335 -9.63 -7.66 -0.07
C THR A 335 -8.83 -6.41 0.31
N GLN A 336 -8.03 -5.88 -0.62
CA GLN A 336 -7.31 -4.63 -0.43
C GLN A 336 -8.24 -3.44 -0.18
N LEU A 337 -9.51 -3.48 -0.60
CA LEU A 337 -10.46 -2.38 -0.38
C LEU A 337 -10.59 -2.01 1.12
N THR A 338 -10.53 -3.02 1.99
CA THR A 338 -10.66 -2.86 3.44
C THR A 338 -9.30 -2.78 4.13
N ALA A 339 -8.19 -2.85 3.37
CA ALA A 339 -6.87 -2.71 3.94
C ALA A 339 -6.59 -1.25 4.33
N PRO A 340 -6.04 -0.99 5.55
CA PRO A 340 -5.62 0.34 5.95
C PRO A 340 -4.66 0.95 4.92
N SER A 341 -3.74 0.14 4.40
CA SER A 341 -2.75 0.59 3.41
C SER A 341 -3.38 1.12 2.13
N PHE A 342 -4.49 0.53 1.66
CA PHE A 342 -5.27 0.99 0.50
C PHE A 342 -5.93 2.32 0.80
N GLN A 343 -6.75 2.35 1.85
CA GLN A 343 -7.57 3.51 2.24
C GLN A 343 -6.71 4.75 2.48
N LEU A 344 -5.60 4.61 3.21
CA LEU A 344 -4.69 5.72 3.50
C LEU A 344 -4.04 6.28 2.21
N THR A 345 -3.64 5.42 1.27
CA THR A 345 -2.97 5.90 0.05
C THR A 345 -3.95 6.58 -0.91
N TYR A 346 -5.08 5.95 -1.20
CA TYR A 346 -6.08 6.51 -2.11
C TYR A 346 -6.78 7.72 -1.49
N GLY A 347 -7.02 7.70 -0.18
CA GLY A 347 -7.53 8.84 0.59
C GLY A 347 -6.58 10.03 0.53
N ALA A 348 -5.28 9.82 0.81
CA ALA A 348 -4.27 10.87 0.69
C ALA A 348 -4.24 11.45 -0.73
N MET A 349 -4.17 10.60 -1.75
CA MET A 349 -4.13 11.04 -3.15
C MET A 349 -5.40 11.80 -3.57
N LEU A 350 -6.56 11.36 -3.12
CA LEU A 350 -7.81 12.07 -3.36
C LEU A 350 -7.78 13.46 -2.69
N GLY A 351 -7.30 13.52 -1.45
CA GLY A 351 -7.04 14.78 -0.73
C GLY A 351 -6.08 15.69 -1.50
N LEU A 352 -4.94 15.18 -1.97
CA LEU A 352 -3.99 15.92 -2.81
C LEU A 352 -4.63 16.44 -4.11
N VAL A 353 -5.43 15.63 -4.80
CA VAL A 353 -6.05 16.00 -6.09
C VAL A 353 -7.17 17.02 -5.90
N LEU A 354 -7.97 16.88 -4.84
CA LEU A 354 -9.14 17.73 -4.61
C LEU A 354 -8.80 18.94 -3.74
N VAL A 355 -8.08 18.79 -2.64
CA VAL A 355 -7.91 19.84 -1.63
C VAL A 355 -6.67 20.71 -1.92
N ALA A 356 -5.55 20.12 -2.34
CA ALA A 356 -4.28 20.86 -2.45
C ALA A 356 -4.31 22.03 -3.45
N PRO A 357 -4.90 21.90 -4.67
CA PRO A 357 -5.00 23.01 -5.61
C PRO A 357 -5.86 24.17 -5.09
N ARG A 358 -6.71 23.94 -4.07
CA ARG A 358 -7.58 24.95 -3.47
C ARG A 358 -6.86 25.66 -2.32
N LEU A 359 -6.23 24.91 -1.43
CA LEU A 359 -5.44 25.48 -0.33
C LEU A 359 -4.27 26.31 -0.83
N THR A 360 -3.57 25.82 -1.85
CA THR A 360 -2.42 26.55 -2.44
C THR A 360 -2.81 27.89 -3.05
N ARG A 361 -4.08 28.08 -3.42
CA ARG A 361 -4.60 29.34 -3.98
C ARG A 361 -5.06 30.33 -2.93
N LEU A 362 -5.18 29.94 -1.66
CA LEU A 362 -5.59 30.85 -0.58
C LEU A 362 -4.59 31.98 -0.39
N HIS A 363 -3.31 31.70 -0.61
CA HIS A 363 -2.25 32.69 -0.52
C HIS A 363 -1.16 32.39 -1.54
N THR A 364 -0.64 33.44 -2.18
CA THR A 364 0.51 33.35 -3.07
C THR A 364 1.62 34.23 -2.54
N PHE A 365 2.72 33.61 -2.11
CA PHE A 365 3.89 34.32 -1.62
C PHE A 365 4.81 34.75 -2.77
N ALA A 366 5.38 35.95 -2.67
CA ALA A 366 6.32 36.50 -3.65
C ALA A 366 7.64 35.70 -3.66
N SER A 367 8.20 35.41 -2.48
CA SER A 367 9.44 34.63 -2.35
C SER A 367 9.24 33.19 -2.87
N PRO A 368 10.09 32.71 -3.81
CA PRO A 368 10.02 31.35 -4.32
C PRO A 368 10.19 30.28 -3.24
N ALA A 369 11.04 30.54 -2.23
CA ALA A 369 11.30 29.62 -1.13
C ALA A 369 10.06 29.47 -0.24
N VAL A 370 9.47 30.59 0.19
CA VAL A 370 8.25 30.60 1.01
C VAL A 370 7.07 29.99 0.25
N ARG A 371 6.98 30.25 -1.06
CA ARG A 371 5.96 29.63 -1.91
C ARG A 371 6.09 28.10 -1.97
N ARG A 372 7.31 27.56 -2.05
CA ARG A 372 7.54 26.11 -2.02
C ARG A 372 7.17 25.51 -0.66
N LEU A 373 7.54 26.18 0.43
CA LEU A 373 7.17 25.75 1.78
C LEU A 373 5.65 25.73 1.97
N TRP A 374 4.96 26.79 1.52
CA TRP A 374 3.50 26.87 1.53
C TRP A 374 2.84 25.77 0.70
N GLN A 375 3.38 25.47 -0.48
CA GLN A 375 2.89 24.38 -1.32
C GLN A 375 3.09 23.01 -0.67
N GLY A 376 4.23 22.79 -0.02
CA GLY A 376 4.50 21.59 0.77
C GLY A 376 3.52 21.43 1.92
N PHE A 377 3.29 22.50 2.69
CA PHE A 377 2.31 22.51 3.77
C PHE A 377 0.89 22.25 3.28
N CYS A 378 0.45 22.91 2.22
CA CYS A 378 -0.86 22.67 1.63
C CYS A 378 -1.02 21.23 1.14
N ALA A 379 0.03 20.63 0.57
CA ALA A 379 0.01 19.24 0.14
C ALA A 379 -0.08 18.27 1.33
N ALA A 380 0.73 18.48 2.37
CA ALA A 380 0.71 17.68 3.59
C ALA A 380 -0.65 17.76 4.31
N LEU A 381 -1.20 18.97 4.46
CA LEU A 381 -2.51 19.18 5.05
C LEU A 381 -3.63 18.54 4.20
N SER A 382 -3.53 18.61 2.88
CA SER A 382 -4.51 17.97 1.98
C SER A 382 -4.49 16.45 2.07
N ALA A 383 -3.29 15.87 2.15
CA ALA A 383 -3.13 14.43 2.38
C ALA A 383 -3.73 14.03 3.73
N GLN A 384 -3.44 14.80 4.79
CA GLN A 384 -3.97 14.59 6.14
C GLN A 384 -5.51 14.63 6.18
N ILE A 385 -6.13 15.61 5.50
CA ILE A 385 -7.60 15.68 5.37
C ILE A 385 -8.15 14.45 4.65
N GLY A 386 -7.47 13.99 3.59
CA GLY A 386 -7.89 12.82 2.82
C GLY A 386 -7.81 11.49 3.57
N VAL A 387 -6.90 11.37 4.55
CA VAL A 387 -6.72 10.14 5.36
C VAL A 387 -7.37 10.20 6.73
N LEU A 388 -7.94 11.35 7.11
CA LEU A 388 -8.45 11.60 8.45
C LEU A 388 -9.38 10.49 8.94
N LEU A 389 -10.38 10.12 8.14
CA LEU A 389 -11.38 9.11 8.49
C LEU A 389 -10.76 7.71 8.66
N PRO A 390 -10.05 7.13 7.66
CA PRO A 390 -9.35 5.86 7.84
C PRO A 390 -8.37 5.87 9.00
N GLN A 391 -7.67 6.99 9.23
CA GLN A 391 -6.69 7.09 10.29
C GLN A 391 -7.34 7.00 11.69
N LEU A 392 -8.45 7.71 11.89
CA LEU A 392 -9.23 7.64 13.13
C LEU A 392 -9.83 6.24 13.35
N TYR A 393 -10.34 5.61 12.29
CA TYR A 393 -10.93 4.28 12.36
C TYR A 393 -9.90 3.20 12.76
N TRP A 394 -8.75 3.16 12.08
CA TRP A 394 -7.76 2.09 12.28
C TRP A 394 -6.83 2.32 13.47
N PHE A 395 -6.46 3.58 13.74
CA PHE A 395 -5.41 3.87 14.72
C PHE A 395 -5.93 4.63 15.94
N GLY A 396 -7.15 5.18 15.92
CA GLY A 396 -7.67 5.98 17.03
C GLY A 396 -6.79 7.18 17.38
N LYS A 397 -6.00 7.68 16.43
CA LYS A 397 -5.02 8.75 16.64
C LYS A 397 -5.19 9.88 15.64
N LEU A 398 -5.14 11.11 16.13
CA LEU A 398 -5.10 12.31 15.31
C LEU A 398 -3.80 13.09 15.56
N PRO A 399 -2.80 12.98 14.68
CA PRO A 399 -1.55 13.73 14.83
C PRO A 399 -1.76 15.17 14.35
N LEU A 400 -1.93 16.08 15.31
CA LEU A 400 -2.31 17.49 15.06
C LEU A 400 -1.24 18.25 14.27
N LEU A 401 0.03 17.95 14.54
CA LEU A 401 1.17 18.63 13.94
C LEU A 401 1.72 17.89 12.72
N SER A 402 1.07 16.81 12.28
CA SER A 402 1.53 15.97 11.15
C SER A 402 1.77 16.79 9.88
N ALA A 403 0.89 17.73 9.53
CA ALA A 403 1.08 18.55 8.33
C ALA A 403 2.35 19.43 8.41
N LEU A 404 2.64 19.98 9.59
CA LEU A 404 3.83 20.79 9.83
C LEU A 404 5.10 19.93 9.77
N PHE A 405 5.11 18.82 10.49
CA PHE A 405 6.27 17.91 10.52
C PHE A 405 6.53 17.27 9.17
N ASN A 406 5.51 16.83 8.45
CA ASN A 406 5.66 16.31 7.08
C ASN A 406 6.26 17.35 6.12
N THR A 407 5.92 18.64 6.27
CA THR A 407 6.50 19.69 5.44
C THR A 407 8.01 19.82 5.63
N ALA A 408 8.49 19.66 6.86
CA ALA A 408 9.92 19.75 7.20
C ALA A 408 10.68 18.44 6.94
N LEU A 409 10.10 17.30 7.33
CA LEU A 409 10.77 16.01 7.35
C LEU A 409 10.75 15.31 5.98
N ILE A 410 9.68 15.42 5.17
CA ILE A 410 9.62 14.75 3.87
C ILE A 410 10.82 15.12 2.95
N PRO A 411 11.22 16.39 2.83
CA PRO A 411 12.43 16.75 2.08
C PRO A 411 13.70 16.10 2.61
N LEU A 412 13.86 16.01 3.94
CA LEU A 412 15.02 15.37 4.57
C LEU A 412 15.03 13.86 4.29
N PHE A 413 13.89 13.19 4.45
CA PHE A 413 13.74 11.77 4.09
C PHE A 413 13.93 11.54 2.59
N THR A 414 13.57 12.50 1.73
CA THR A 414 13.84 12.39 0.29
C THR A 414 15.34 12.29 0.03
N VAL A 415 16.14 13.17 0.64
CA VAL A 415 17.60 13.14 0.53
C VAL A 415 18.16 11.84 1.11
N LEU A 416 17.66 11.42 2.28
CA LEU A 416 18.10 10.20 2.94
C LEU A 416 17.82 8.94 2.10
N ILE A 417 16.62 8.81 1.52
CA ILE A 417 16.25 7.69 0.65
C ILE A 417 17.12 7.67 -0.62
N CYS A 418 17.41 8.83 -1.22
CA CYS A 418 18.36 8.91 -2.33
C CYS A 418 19.75 8.40 -1.92
N LEU A 419 20.22 8.77 -0.72
CA LEU A 419 21.50 8.33 -0.20
C LEU A 419 21.52 6.82 0.10
N TYR A 420 20.42 6.25 0.59
CA TYR A 420 20.27 4.80 0.73
C TYR A 420 20.33 4.08 -0.62
N TRP A 421 19.65 4.60 -1.65
CA TRP A 421 19.74 4.03 -2.99
C TRP A 421 21.16 4.07 -3.54
N LEU A 422 21.88 5.18 -3.35
CA LEU A 422 23.28 5.29 -3.76
C LEU A 422 24.16 4.29 -3.01
N THR A 423 23.92 4.09 -1.71
CA THR A 423 24.65 3.10 -0.89
C THR A 423 24.37 1.68 -1.38
N LEU A 424 23.11 1.34 -1.66
CA LEU A 424 22.73 0.04 -2.23
C LEU A 424 23.43 -0.21 -3.57
N LEU A 425 23.46 0.78 -4.46
CA LEU A 425 24.12 0.68 -5.76
C LEU A 425 25.65 0.59 -5.64
N ALA A 426 26.23 1.12 -4.55
CA ALA A 426 27.66 1.10 -4.30
C ALA A 426 28.16 -0.16 -3.61
N LEU A 427 27.29 -1.03 -3.08
CA LEU A 427 27.67 -2.28 -2.39
C LEU A 427 28.74 -3.13 -3.11
N PRO A 428 28.75 -3.25 -4.45
CA PRO A 428 29.78 -4.03 -5.14
C PRO A 428 31.16 -3.37 -5.21
N VAL A 429 31.29 -2.08 -4.84
CA VAL A 429 32.51 -1.29 -5.00
C VAL A 429 33.15 -1.02 -3.62
N PRO A 430 34.25 -1.71 -3.28
CA PRO A 430 34.98 -1.46 -2.03
C PRO A 430 35.48 -0.01 -1.94
N GLY A 431 35.55 0.53 -0.73
CA GLY A 431 35.84 1.94 -0.44
C GLY A 431 34.61 2.84 -0.60
N LEU A 432 33.90 2.72 -1.73
CA LEU A 432 32.71 3.54 -1.99
C LEU A 432 31.53 3.11 -1.12
N ARG A 433 31.30 1.80 -0.94
CA ARG A 433 30.24 1.30 -0.05
C ARG A 433 30.46 1.76 1.39
N GLU A 434 31.68 1.65 1.92
CA GLU A 434 32.00 2.06 3.29
C GLU A 434 31.82 3.57 3.48
N ALA A 435 32.28 4.38 2.52
CA ALA A 435 32.12 5.83 2.57
C ALA A 435 30.64 6.26 2.53
N LEU A 436 29.86 5.73 1.58
CA LEU A 436 28.44 6.06 1.46
C LEU A 436 27.61 5.46 2.59
N GLY A 437 27.96 4.28 3.10
CA GLY A 437 27.29 3.67 4.24
C GLY A 437 27.56 4.43 5.54
N ALA A 438 28.79 4.90 5.78
CA ALA A 438 29.10 5.75 6.92
C ALA A 438 28.34 7.10 6.85
N LEU A 439 28.28 7.72 5.67
CA LEU A 439 27.52 8.95 5.45
C LEU A 439 26.01 8.71 5.65
N SER A 440 25.49 7.59 5.15
CA SER A 440 24.09 7.18 5.34
C SER A 440 23.80 6.98 6.81
N ALA A 441 24.62 6.22 7.53
CA ALA A 441 24.46 5.96 8.95
C ALA A 441 24.45 7.25 9.76
N TRP A 442 25.39 8.16 9.50
CA TRP A 442 25.43 9.48 10.13
C TRP A 442 24.13 10.24 9.88
N ALA A 443 23.67 10.32 8.63
CA ALA A 443 22.43 11.03 8.28
C ALA A 443 21.19 10.39 8.94
N THR A 444 21.12 9.05 8.97
CA THR A 444 20.06 8.30 9.63
C THR A 444 20.01 8.63 11.12
N GLN A 445 21.13 8.54 11.83
CA GLN A 445 21.20 8.80 13.27
C GLN A 445 20.72 10.20 13.63
N HIS A 446 21.14 11.23 12.88
CA HIS A 446 20.73 12.61 13.13
C HIS A 446 19.25 12.83 12.85
N LEU A 447 18.73 12.22 11.77
CA LEU A 447 17.31 12.34 11.44
C LEU A 447 16.43 11.61 12.46
N LEU A 448 16.86 10.44 12.94
CA LEU A 448 16.15 9.72 14.01
C LEU A 448 16.19 10.48 15.33
N ALA A 449 17.34 11.07 15.71
CA ALA A 449 17.42 11.94 16.88
C ALA A 449 16.45 13.13 16.79
N LEU A 450 16.32 13.74 15.60
CA LEU A 450 15.35 14.80 15.36
C LEU A 450 13.90 14.27 15.50
N VAL A 451 13.59 13.10 14.95
CA VAL A 451 12.25 12.49 15.09
C VAL A 451 11.92 12.24 16.56
N ARG A 452 12.85 11.66 17.33
CA ARG A 452 12.68 11.42 18.77
C ARG A 452 12.43 12.73 19.54
N LEU A 453 13.19 13.78 19.24
CA LEU A 453 13.02 15.11 19.84
C LEU A 453 11.65 15.73 19.52
N LEU A 454 11.15 15.54 18.30
CA LEU A 454 9.83 16.03 17.92
C LEU A 454 8.72 15.22 18.60
N ALA A 455 8.90 13.90 18.72
CA ALA A 455 7.96 12.98 19.34
C ALA A 455 7.85 13.14 20.86
N SER A 456 8.92 13.58 21.55
CA SER A 456 8.86 13.83 23.00
C SER A 456 7.91 14.97 23.39
N ASN A 457 7.41 15.75 22.44
CA ASN A 457 6.41 16.79 22.72
C ASN A 457 5.01 16.16 22.82
N ASN A 458 4.46 16.14 24.03
CA ASN A 458 3.13 15.59 24.40
C ASN A 458 1.92 16.27 23.71
N LEU A 459 2.16 17.19 22.76
CA LEU A 459 1.16 17.93 21.99
C LEU A 459 0.98 17.39 20.56
N SER A 460 1.69 16.32 20.20
CA SER A 460 1.80 15.87 18.81
C SER A 460 0.62 15.00 18.36
N ALA A 461 0.01 14.21 19.25
CA ALA A 461 -1.18 13.41 18.95
C ALA A 461 -2.31 13.53 19.99
N LEU A 462 -3.56 13.53 19.51
CA LEU A 462 -4.74 13.30 20.32
C LEU A 462 -5.21 11.85 20.13
N TRP A 463 -5.39 11.15 21.24
CA TRP A 463 -6.02 9.85 21.26
C TRP A 463 -7.54 10.02 21.23
N THR A 464 -8.17 9.37 20.26
CA THR A 464 -9.62 9.38 20.08
C THR A 464 -10.14 7.96 20.21
N ARG A 465 -11.30 7.78 20.84
CA ARG A 465 -12.02 6.51 20.73
C ARG A 465 -12.27 6.21 19.26
N GLN A 466 -12.12 4.95 18.85
CA GLN A 466 -12.48 4.53 17.50
C GLN A 466 -13.90 5.03 17.19
N PRO A 467 -14.10 5.78 16.10
CA PRO A 467 -15.38 6.39 15.80
C PRO A 467 -16.41 5.29 15.59
N ASP A 468 -17.53 5.38 16.31
CA ASP A 468 -18.72 4.60 15.97
C ASP A 468 -19.31 5.10 14.64
N MET A 469 -20.22 4.32 14.04
CA MET A 469 -20.83 4.68 12.75
C MET A 469 -21.47 6.07 12.75
N LEU A 470 -21.98 6.53 13.90
CA LEU A 470 -22.59 7.87 14.05
C LEU A 470 -21.54 8.97 14.04
N THR A 471 -20.42 8.80 14.75
CA THR A 471 -19.28 9.72 14.72
C THR A 471 -18.68 9.78 13.32
N PHE A 472 -18.54 8.62 12.67
CA PHE A 472 -18.07 8.51 11.30
C PHE A 472 -18.98 9.22 10.30
N ALA A 473 -20.30 9.02 10.40
CA ALA A 473 -21.29 9.72 9.58
C ALA A 473 -21.32 11.23 9.85
N GLY A 474 -21.16 11.65 11.11
CA GLY A 474 -21.05 13.06 11.51
C GLY A 474 -19.83 13.75 10.89
N TRP A 475 -18.67 13.09 10.89
CA TRP A 475 -17.48 13.60 10.21
C TRP A 475 -17.60 13.58 8.69
N ALA A 476 -18.20 12.55 8.11
CA ALA A 476 -18.50 12.50 6.67
C ALA A 476 -19.42 13.66 6.25
N LEU A 477 -20.44 13.96 7.07
CA LEU A 477 -21.31 15.11 6.89
C LEU A 477 -20.56 16.43 7.07
N LEU A 478 -19.62 16.52 8.01
CA LEU A 478 -18.81 17.72 8.21
C LEU A 478 -17.85 17.97 7.04
N LEU A 479 -17.19 16.94 6.52
CA LEU A 479 -16.37 17.02 5.31
C LEU A 479 -17.22 17.37 4.08
N ALA A 480 -18.42 16.80 3.96
CA ALA A 480 -19.39 17.19 2.96
C ALA A 480 -19.83 18.65 3.12
N ALA A 481 -20.11 19.12 4.34
CA ALA A 481 -20.47 20.50 4.67
C ALA A 481 -19.34 21.50 4.38
N MET A 482 -18.09 21.14 4.67
CA MET A 482 -16.91 21.92 4.27
C MET A 482 -16.81 22.05 2.75
N SER A 483 -17.28 21.04 1.99
CA SER A 483 -17.41 21.15 0.53
C SER A 483 -18.54 22.11 0.08
N PHE A 484 -19.54 22.39 0.94
CA PHE A 484 -20.60 23.37 0.68
C PHE A 484 -20.18 24.82 0.98
N LEU A 485 -19.21 25.02 1.89
CA LEU A 485 -18.56 26.32 2.13
C LEU A 485 -17.63 26.75 0.97
N LEU A 486 -17.46 25.91 -0.06
CA LEU A 486 -16.70 26.25 -1.26
C LEU A 486 -17.46 27.27 -2.16
N PRO A 487 -16.75 28.26 -2.75
CA PRO A 487 -17.34 29.32 -3.57
C PRO A 487 -18.27 28.83 -4.71
N ARG A 488 -19.33 29.61 -4.97
CA ARG A 488 -20.45 29.31 -5.91
C ARG A 488 -20.05 28.94 -7.34
N ARG A 489 -18.84 29.25 -7.81
CA ARG A 489 -18.37 28.95 -9.20
C ARG A 489 -18.21 27.45 -9.54
N LEU A 490 -18.43 26.53 -8.59
CA LEU A 490 -18.27 25.07 -8.77
C LEU A 490 -19.57 24.26 -8.68
N GLU A 491 -20.74 24.90 -8.72
CA GLU A 491 -22.06 24.25 -8.60
C GLU A 491 -22.28 23.03 -9.50
N ARG A 492 -21.81 23.06 -10.76
CA ARG A 492 -22.00 21.95 -11.73
C ARG A 492 -21.31 20.64 -11.34
N HIS A 493 -20.32 20.67 -10.45
CA HIS A 493 -19.57 19.47 -10.03
C HIS A 493 -19.85 19.05 -8.58
N ARG A 494 -20.63 19.85 -7.82
CA ARG A 494 -21.00 19.59 -6.42
C ARG A 494 -21.64 18.21 -6.22
N ARG A 495 -22.64 17.86 -7.06
CA ARG A 495 -23.33 16.56 -6.97
C ARG A 495 -22.42 15.37 -7.29
N LYS A 496 -21.48 15.53 -8.22
CA LYS A 496 -20.57 14.45 -8.63
C LYS A 496 -19.50 14.18 -7.57
N LEU A 497 -18.93 15.24 -6.98
CA LEU A 497 -17.94 15.16 -5.91
C LEU A 497 -18.52 14.54 -4.63
N LEU A 498 -19.75 14.92 -4.26
CA LEU A 498 -20.46 14.35 -3.11
C LEU A 498 -20.74 12.85 -3.29
N LEU A 499 -21.20 12.43 -4.48
CA LEU A 499 -21.45 11.01 -4.76
C LEU A 499 -20.14 10.19 -4.75
N THR A 500 -19.04 10.69 -5.32
CA THR A 500 -17.75 9.97 -5.24
C THR A 500 -17.14 9.96 -3.84
N GLY A 501 -17.34 11.01 -3.04
CA GLY A 501 -16.85 11.07 -1.66
C GLY A 501 -17.63 10.17 -0.70
N LEU A 502 -18.96 10.15 -0.83
CA LEU A 502 -19.85 9.28 -0.04
C LEU A 502 -19.78 7.81 -0.42
N LEU A 503 -19.35 7.46 -1.64
CA LEU A 503 -19.16 6.06 -2.07
C LEU A 503 -17.73 5.53 -1.83
N LEU A 504 -16.80 6.39 -1.39
CA LEU A 504 -15.44 6.03 -0.95
C LEU A 504 -15.31 5.91 0.58
N ILE A 505 -16.44 6.12 1.26
CA ILE A 505 -16.70 6.00 2.69
C ILE A 505 -17.63 4.79 2.83
#